data_AF-A0A2E3SJV2-F1
#
_entry.id   AF-A0A2E3SJV2-F1
#
_cell.length_a   1.000
_cell.length_b   1.000
_cell.length_c   1.000
_cell.angle_alpha   90.00
_cell.angle_beta   90.00
_cell.angle_gamma   90.00
#
_symmetry.space_group_name_H-M   'P 1'
#
loop_
_entity.id
_entity.type
_entity.pdbx_description
1 polymer ?
#
loop_
_entity_poly.entity_id
_entity_poly.type
_entity_poly.pdbx_seq_one_letter_code
_entity_poly.pdbx_strand_id
1 'polypeptide(L)' 'MKQTSDTQKIDKLTFEESLDELNEIVNKLDNGETSLDESIKLYERGLLLKKHCEKKLKNAEYKIKKVSEDSNEKDNG' A
#
# COMPACT_ATOMS: atom_id res chain seq x y z
N MET A 1 -18.83 -0.85 11.76
CA MET A 1 -18.31 0.53 11.81
C MET A 1 -16.78 0.63 11.95
N LYS A 2 -16.05 -0.38 12.46
CA LYS A 2 -14.57 -0.31 12.54
C LYS A 2 -13.86 -0.28 11.18
N GLN A 3 -14.35 -1.07 10.22
CA GLN A 3 -13.67 -1.28 8.94
C GLN A 3 -13.52 -0.01 8.08
N THR A 4 -14.48 0.93 8.16
CA THR A 4 -14.41 2.22 7.44
C THR A 4 -13.36 3.19 7.99
N SER A 5 -13.06 3.12 9.29
CA SER A 5 -12.12 4.05 9.93
C SER A 5 -10.67 3.67 9.68
N ASP A 6 -10.37 2.37 9.58
CA ASP A 6 -9.02 1.90 9.30
C ASP A 6 -8.63 2.16 7.84
N THR A 7 -9.55 1.97 6.88
CA THR A 7 -9.30 2.33 5.48
C THR A 7 -8.99 3.82 5.30
N GLN A 8 -9.70 4.71 6.00
CA GLN A 8 -9.47 6.16 5.93
C GLN A 8 -8.09 6.59 6.47
N LYS A 9 -7.53 5.85 7.43
CA LYS A 9 -6.18 6.13 7.93
C LYS A 9 -5.11 5.71 6.91
N ILE A 10 -5.31 4.55 6.27
CA ILE A 10 -4.39 4.00 5.26
C ILE A 10 -4.30 4.89 4.04
N ASP A 11 -5.43 5.42 3.58
CA ASP A 11 -5.46 6.29 2.40
C ASP A 11 -4.54 7.52 2.53
N LYS A 12 -4.22 7.94 3.75
CA LYS A 12 -3.33 9.07 4.05
C LYS A 12 -1.84 8.71 4.05
N LEU A 13 -1.49 7.43 4.14
CA LEU A 13 -0.11 6.98 4.20
C LEU A 13 0.61 7.16 2.86
N THR A 14 1.91 7.43 2.93
CA THR A 14 2.84 7.30 1.80
C THR A 14 3.06 5.83 1.43
N PHE A 15 3.79 5.58 0.35
CA PHE A 15 4.14 4.21 -0.02
C PHE A 15 5.09 3.61 1.03
N GLU A 16 6.11 4.37 1.42
CA GLU A 16 7.14 4.00 2.37
C GLU A 16 6.55 3.69 3.74
N GLU A 17 5.70 4.57 4.27
CA GLU A 17 5.01 4.35 5.55
C GLU A 17 4.14 3.07 5.52
N SER A 18 3.48 2.81 4.39
CA SER A 18 2.62 1.64 4.26
C SER A 18 3.42 0.34 4.13
N LEU A 19 4.58 0.40 3.48
CA LEU A 19 5.50 -0.72 3.33
C LEU A 19 6.18 -1.05 4.66
N ASP A 20 6.61 -0.03 5.41
CA ASP A 20 7.22 -0.21 6.72
C ASP A 20 6.23 -0.86 7.70
N GLU A 21 5.00 -0.34 7.79
CA GLU A 21 3.97 -0.94 8.65
C GLU A 21 3.64 -2.38 8.21
N LEU A 22 3.62 -2.66 6.91
CA LEU A 22 3.39 -4.01 6.40
C LEU A 22 4.51 -4.97 6.81
N ASN A 23 5.76 -4.53 6.74
CA ASN A 23 6.92 -5.32 7.18
C ASN A 23 6.87 -5.59 8.69
N GLU A 24 6.50 -4.60 9.50
CA GLU A 24 6.31 -4.80 10.93
C GLU A 24 5.22 -5.84 11.24
N ILE A 25 4.11 -5.82 10.49
CA ILE A 25 3.03 -6.80 10.62
C ILE A 25 3.54 -8.21 10.29
N VAL A 26 4.26 -8.36 9.17
CA VAL A 26 4.84 -9.66 8.77
C VAL A 26 5.77 -10.18 9.87
N ASN A 27 6.68 -9.33 10.36
CA ASN A 27 7.60 -9.71 11.45
C ASN A 27 6.85 -10.18 12.71
N LYS A 28 5.76 -9.50 13.09
CA LYS A 28 4.95 -9.89 14.27
C LYS A 28 4.23 -11.23 14.07
N LEU A 29 3.73 -11.49 12.86
CA LEU A 29 3.08 -12.75 12.52
C LEU A 29 4.07 -13.90 12.52
N ASP A 30 5.26 -13.69 11.93
CA ASP A 30 6.31 -14.72 11.82
C ASP A 30 6.92 -15.09 13.17
N ASN A 31 7.03 -14.14 14.10
CA ASN A 31 7.54 -14.40 15.45
C ASN A 31 6.61 -15.26 16.31
N GLY A 32 5.33 -15.42 15.93
CA GLY A 32 4.38 -16.31 16.61
C GLY A 32 3.97 -15.87 18.03
N GLU A 33 4.36 -14.68 18.48
CA GLU A 33 4.04 -14.14 19.81
C GLU A 33 2.64 -13.48 19.89
N THR A 34 1.87 -13.54 18.81
CA THR A 34 0.54 -12.89 18.73
C THR A 34 -0.58 -13.87 19.10
N SER A 35 -1.59 -13.38 19.82
CA SER A 35 -2.82 -14.15 20.06
C SER A 35 -3.61 -14.33 18.75
N LEU A 36 -4.44 -15.38 18.64
CA LEU A 36 -5.25 -15.63 17.42
C LEU A 36 -6.05 -14.40 16.96
N ASP A 37 -6.73 -13.73 17.90
CA ASP A 37 -7.52 -12.53 17.61
C ASP A 37 -6.66 -11.37 17.12
N GLU A 38 -5.41 -11.28 17.59
CA GLU A 38 -4.45 -10.30 17.13
C GLU A 38 -3.89 -10.66 15.75
N SER A 39 -3.56 -11.94 15.52
CA SER A 39 -3.09 -12.41 14.21
C SER A 39 -4.12 -12.14 13.11
N ILE A 40 -5.43 -12.33 13.40
CA ILE A 40 -6.50 -12.00 12.45
C ILE A 40 -6.52 -10.50 12.12
N LYS A 41 -6.42 -9.62 13.13
CA LYS A 41 -6.40 -8.16 12.92
C LYS A 41 -5.18 -7.71 12.14
N LEU A 42 -4.01 -8.25 12.48
CA LEU A 42 -2.75 -8.00 11.79
C LEU A 42 -2.85 -8.42 10.32
N TYR A 43 -3.41 -9.59 10.05
CA TYR A 43 -3.63 -10.08 8.69
C TYR A 43 -4.58 -9.16 7.89
N GLU A 44 -5.73 -8.79 8.45
CA GLU A 44 -6.68 -7.87 7.81
C GLU A 44 -6.02 -6.51 7.51
N ARG A 45 -5.29 -5.96 8.47
CA ARG A 45 -4.53 -4.71 8.33
C ARG A 45 -3.48 -4.82 7.22
N GLY A 46 -2.73 -5.92 7.17
CA GLY A 46 -1.72 -6.20 6.17
C GLY A 46 -2.30 -6.29 4.75
N LEU A 47 -3.48 -6.93 4.59
CA LEU A 47 -4.17 -6.96 3.30
C LEU A 47 -4.57 -5.57 2.79
N LEU A 48 -4.98 -4.68 3.69
CA LEU A 48 -5.32 -3.31 3.32
C LEU A 48 -4.06 -2.50 2.93
N LEU A 49 -2.95 -2.66 3.66
CA LEU A 49 -1.67 -2.02 3.30
C LEU A 49 -1.17 -2.49 1.94
N LYS A 50 -1.17 -3.80 1.69
CA LYS A 50 -0.79 -4.39 0.41
C LYS A 50 -1.57 -3.77 -0.75
N LYS A 51 -2.89 -3.68 -0.63
CA LYS A 51 -3.76 -3.06 -1.64
C LYS A 51 -3.42 -1.58 -1.87
N HIS A 52 -3.08 -0.85 -0.82
CA HIS A 52 -2.69 0.55 -0.92
C HIS A 52 -1.33 0.72 -1.60
N CYS A 53 -0.34 -0.10 -1.26
CA CYS A 53 0.96 -0.14 -1.92
C CYS A 53 0.81 -0.41 -3.43
N GLU A 54 0.05 -1.43 -3.81
CA GLU A 54 -0.25 -1.77 -5.21
C GLU A 54 -0.90 -0.58 -5.94
N LYS A 55 -1.86 0.11 -5.30
CA LYS A 55 -2.51 1.30 -5.86
C LYS A 55 -1.52 2.45 -6.07
N LYS A 56 -0.61 2.70 -5.12
CA LYS A 56 0.42 3.75 -5.22
C LYS A 56 1.40 3.45 -6.36
N LEU A 57 1.87 2.21 -6.47
CA LEU A 57 2.76 1.77 -7.56
C LEU A 57 2.11 1.93 -8.92
N LYS A 58 0.87 1.43 -9.08
CA LYS A 58 0.10 1.58 -10.33
C LYS A 58 -0.07 3.05 -10.73
N ASN A 59 -0.34 3.92 -9.77
CA ASN A 59 -0.46 5.36 -10.02
C ASN A 59 0.87 5.99 -10.43
N ALA A 60 1.99 5.55 -9.85
CA ALA A 60 3.32 6.02 -10.23
C ALA A 60 3.68 5.57 -11.65
N GLU A 61 3.45 4.30 -11.99
CA GLU A 61 3.63 3.76 -13.34
C GLU A 61 2.81 4.52 -14.38
N TYR A 62 1.53 4.78 -14.08
CA TYR A 62 0.65 5.55 -14.96
C TYR A 62 1.18 6.97 -15.23
N LYS A 63 1.69 7.65 -14.18
CA LYS A 63 2.27 8.98 -14.32
C LYS A 63 3.53 8.97 -15.19
N ILE A 64 4.40 7.99 -14.99
CA ILE A 64 5.62 7.83 -15.80
C ILE A 64 5.24 7.61 -17.27
N LYS A 65 4.33 6.67 -17.54
CA LYS A 65 3.86 6.37 -18.90
C LYS A 65 3.34 7.61 -19.61
N LYS A 66 2.48 8.40 -18.94
CA LYS A 66 1.92 9.62 -19.51
C LYS A 66 3.01 10.64 -19.87
N VAL A 67 3.99 10.85 -19.00
CA VAL A 67 5.11 11.77 -19.27
C VAL A 67 5.94 11.31 -20.46
N SER A 68 6.16 10.00 -20.61
CA SER A 68 6.87 9.43 -21.77
C SER A 68 6.09 9.58 -23.08
N GLU A 69 4.76 9.43 -23.06
CA GLU A 69 3.89 9.65 -24.22
C GLU A 69 3.90 11.14 -24.64
N ASP A 70 3.71 12.05 -23.70
CA ASP A 70 3.73 13.51 -23.93
C ASP A 70 5.09 14.00 -24.49
N SER A 71 6.20 13.30 -24.16
CA SER A 71 7.54 13.64 -24.64
C SER A 71 7.79 13.20 -26.08
N ASN A 72 7.18 12.08 -26.52
CA ASN A 72 7.31 11.57 -27.89
C ASN A 72 6.47 12.36 -28.91
N GLU A 73 5.39 13.02 -28.48
CA GLU A 73 4.59 13.87 -29.36
C GLU A 73 5.27 15.19 -29.73
N LYS A 74 6.26 15.65 -28.94
CA LYS A 74 6.96 16.93 -29.19
C LYS A 74 8.20 16.84 -30.08
N ASP A 75 8.60 15.64 -30.48
CA ASP A 75 9.78 15.39 -31.35
C ASP A 75 9.39 15.05 -32.80
N ASN A 76 8.09 15.01 -33.12
CA ASN A 76 7.56 14.73 -34.47
C ASN A 76 6.94 15.97 -35.16
N GLY A 77 7.44 17.18 -34.86
CA GLY A 77 7.07 18.44 -35.53
C GLY A 77 8.31 19.28 -35.85
#